data_AF-A0A2V9B0E2-F1
#
_entry.id   AF-A0A2V9B0E2-F1
#
_cell.length_a   1.000
_cell.length_b   1.000
_cell.length_c   1.000
_cell.angle_alpha   90.00
_cell.angle_beta   90.00
_cell.angle_gamma   90.00
#
_symmetry.space_group_name_H-M   'P 1'
#
loop_
_entity.id
_entity.type
_entity.pdbx_description
1 polymer ?
#
loop_
_entity_poly.entity_id
_entity_poly.type
_entity_poly.pdbx_seq_one_letter_code
_entity_poly.pdbx_strand_id
1 'polypeptide(L)'
;MAFLSVACLLLWWRTGNPLWAGLARAGAWLNLMNLIPIWVLDGGQATNALDRNGRWVLLASTVFLALLFQEGVFVLVAGGFVWRLFTKDLPAVSSPRTVAYFASVIAFLGVVLRFVPGHGFTR
;
A
#
# COMPACT_ATOMS: atom_id res chain seq x y z
N MET A 1 0.19 -8.47 7.95
CA MET A 1 1.60 -8.01 7.96
C MET A 1 1.77 -6.55 8.38
N ALA A 2 0.83 -5.63 8.10
CA ALA A 2 0.95 -4.21 8.45
C ALA A 2 1.25 -3.93 9.94
N PHE A 3 0.75 -4.77 10.85
CA PHE A 3 0.99 -4.64 12.29
C PHE A 3 2.47 -4.65 12.69
N LEU A 4 3.31 -5.46 12.02
CA LEU A 4 4.74 -5.46 12.31
C LEU A 4 5.41 -4.16 11.87
N SER A 5 5.02 -3.62 10.71
CA SER A 5 5.54 -2.35 10.23
C SER A 5 5.16 -1.20 11.15
N VAL A 6 3.93 -1.19 11.66
CA VAL A 6 3.45 -0.23 12.66
C VAL A 6 4.19 -0.40 13.99
N ALA A 7 4.39 -1.64 14.46
CA ALA A 7 5.14 -1.89 15.68
C ALA A 7 6.59 -1.38 15.58
N CYS A 8 7.27 -1.64 14.45
CA CYS A 8 8.61 -1.13 14.19
C CYS A 8 8.64 0.40 14.12
N LEU A 9 7.62 1.03 13.50
CA LEU A 9 7.48 2.48 13.45
C LEU A 9 7.37 3.08 14.85
N LEU A 10 6.53 2.49 15.71
CA LEU A 10 6.33 2.93 17.10
C LEU A 10 7.61 2.75 17.93
N LEU A 11 8.32 1.64 17.74
CA LEU A 11 9.61 1.40 18.40
C LEU A 11 10.66 2.39 17.94
N TRP A 12 10.74 2.72 16.65
CA TRP A 12 11.63 3.76 16.15
C TRP A 12 11.29 5.13 16.74
N TRP A 13 10.01 5.52 16.76
CA TRP A 13 9.58 6.79 17.35
C TRP A 13 10.01 6.92 18.82
N ARG A 14 10.02 5.81 19.56
CA ARG A 14 10.41 5.78 20.97
C ARG A 14 11.91 5.69 21.21
N THR A 15 12.63 4.93 20.38
CA THR A 15 14.05 4.58 20.64
C THR A 15 15.03 5.36 19.77
N GLY A 16 14.58 5.97 18.68
CA GLY A 16 15.43 6.61 17.67
C GLY A 16 16.35 5.66 16.90
N ASN A 17 16.30 4.34 17.16
CA ASN A 17 17.26 3.40 16.59
C ASN A 17 16.97 3.15 15.09
N PRO A 18 17.96 3.36 14.20
CA PRO A 18 17.78 3.25 12.75
C PRO A 18 17.40 1.84 12.26
N LEU A 19 17.66 0.79 13.05
CA LEU A 19 17.18 -0.57 12.73
C LEU A 19 15.66 -0.63 12.65
N TRP A 20 14.97 -0.03 13.62
CA TRP A 20 13.51 -0.04 13.65
C TRP A 20 12.92 0.79 12.52
N ALA A 21 13.56 1.89 12.13
CA ALA A 21 13.19 2.66 10.94
C ALA A 21 13.33 1.83 9.66
N GLY A 22 14.46 1.14 9.49
CA GLY A 22 14.70 0.25 8.36
C GLY A 22 13.65 -0.87 8.27
N LEU A 23 13.35 -1.52 9.40
CA LEU A 23 12.33 -2.58 9.47
C LEU A 23 10.91 -2.05 9.20
N ALA A 24 10.58 -0.86 9.70
CA ALA A 24 9.30 -0.21 9.43
C ALA A 24 9.15 0.11 7.94
N ARG A 25 10.18 0.68 7.30
CA ARG A 25 10.19 1.00 5.87
C ARG A 25 10.15 -0.26 5.00
N ALA A 26 10.97 -1.28 5.31
CA ALA A 26 10.97 -2.55 4.58
C ALA A 26 9.62 -3.27 4.71
N GLY A 27 9.05 -3.29 5.92
CA GLY A 27 7.72 -3.84 6.14
C GLY A 27 6.64 -3.07 5.37
N ALA A 28 6.70 -1.73 5.32
CA ALA A 28 5.75 -0.94 4.56
C ALA A 28 5.83 -1.22 3.05
N TRP A 29 7.06 -1.37 2.54
CA TRP A 29 7.31 -1.75 1.16
C TRP A 29 6.74 -3.13 0.82
N LEU A 30 6.97 -4.13 1.67
CA LEU A 30 6.41 -5.48 1.50
C LEU A 30 4.88 -5.50 1.58
N ASN A 31 4.27 -4.71 2.47
CA ASN A 31 2.82 -4.59 2.52
C ASN A 31 2.25 -3.96 1.23
N LEU A 32 2.92 -2.94 0.66
CA LEU A 32 2.52 -2.35 -0.62
C LEU A 32 2.68 -3.33 -1.79
N MET A 33 3.74 -4.15 -1.80
CA MET A 33 3.89 -5.25 -2.75
C MET A 33 2.71 -6.23 -2.65
N ASN A 34 2.35 -6.66 -1.43
CA ASN A 34 1.19 -7.54 -1.23
C ASN A 34 -0.13 -6.91 -1.67
N LEU A 35 -0.25 -5.59 -1.72
CA LEU A 35 -1.44 -4.88 -2.19
C LEU A 35 -1.57 -4.81 -3.71
N ILE A 36 -0.54 -5.22 -4.47
CA ILE A 36 -0.65 -5.29 -5.93
C ILE A 36 -1.75 -6.32 -6.28
N PRO A 37 -2.73 -5.96 -7.11
CA PRO A 37 -3.90 -6.80 -7.39
C PRO A 37 -3.63 -7.91 -8.41
N ILE A 38 -2.62 -8.75 -8.12
CA ILE A 38 -2.29 -10.00 -8.82
C ILE A 38 -2.83 -11.16 -8.00
N TRP A 39 -3.28 -12.25 -8.64
CA TRP A 39 -3.95 -13.38 -7.98
C TRP A 39 -3.14 -14.02 -6.82
N VAL A 40 -1.80 -14.04 -6.94
CA VAL A 40 -0.89 -14.60 -5.92
C VAL A 40 -0.79 -13.72 -4.66
N LEU A 41 -1.10 -12.43 -4.79
CA LEU A 41 -0.89 -11.43 -3.74
C LEU A 41 -2.21 -11.11 -3.02
N ASP A 42 -2.14 -10.60 -1.80
CA ASP A 42 -3.34 -10.26 -1.00
C ASP A 42 -4.25 -9.23 -1.70
N GLY A 43 -3.64 -8.32 -2.46
CA GLY A 43 -4.31 -7.35 -3.33
C GLY A 43 -5.20 -8.04 -4.36
N GLY A 44 -4.80 -9.25 -4.76
CA GLY A 44 -5.58 -10.29 -5.43
C GLY A 44 -6.99 -10.40 -4.87
N GLN A 45 -7.11 -10.85 -3.62
CA GLN A 45 -8.39 -11.10 -2.98
C GLN A 45 -9.11 -9.79 -2.62
N ALA A 46 -8.36 -8.75 -2.24
CA ALA A 46 -8.89 -7.43 -1.95
C ALA A 46 -9.72 -6.85 -3.10
N THR A 47 -9.20 -6.92 -4.33
CA THR A 47 -9.88 -6.38 -5.51
C THR A 47 -11.04 -7.23 -6.02
N ASN A 48 -11.13 -8.49 -5.62
CA ASN A 48 -12.35 -9.29 -5.81
C ASN A 48 -13.52 -8.80 -4.97
N ALA A 49 -13.27 -8.07 -3.88
CA ALA A 49 -14.31 -7.43 -3.05
C ALA A 49 -14.67 -6.00 -3.53
N LEU A 50 -14.03 -5.51 -4.59
CA LEU A 50 -14.20 -4.16 -5.13
C LEU A 50 -14.99 -4.18 -6.44
N ASP A 51 -16.03 -3.36 -6.51
CA ASP A 51 -16.80 -3.12 -7.72
C ASP A 51 -16.02 -2.21 -8.69
N ARG A 52 -16.61 -1.95 -9.85
CA ARG A 52 -15.96 -1.14 -10.89
C ARG A 52 -15.61 0.26 -10.39
N ASN A 53 -16.48 0.91 -9.61
CA ASN A 53 -16.24 2.27 -9.13
C ASN A 53 -15.14 2.30 -8.06
N GLY A 54 -15.16 1.36 -7.13
CA GLY A 54 -14.13 1.20 -6.11
C GLY A 54 -12.74 0.96 -6.70
N ARG A 55 -12.64 0.19 -7.79
CA ARG A 55 -11.38 0.01 -8.53
C ARG A 55 -10.87 1.30 -9.14
N TRP A 56 -11.73 2.10 -9.75
CA TRP A 56 -11.35 3.41 -10.28
C TRP A 56 -10.91 4.38 -9.20
N VAL A 57 -11.63 4.42 -8.07
CA VAL A 57 -11.25 5.25 -6.91
C VAL A 57 -9.88 4.83 -6.38
N LEU A 58 -9.63 3.53 -6.18
CA LEU A 58 -8.34 3.06 -5.70
C LEU A 58 -7.22 3.26 -6.72
N LEU A 59 -7.49 3.09 -8.01
CA LEU A 59 -6.53 3.41 -9.07
C LEU A 59 -6.17 4.89 -9.02
N ALA A 60 -7.16 5.79 -8.98
CA ALA A 60 -6.94 7.24 -8.91
C ALA A 60 -6.17 7.63 -7.65
N SER A 61 -6.54 7.10 -6.48
CA SER A 61 -5.80 7.30 -5.22
C SER A 61 -4.36 6.79 -5.33
N THR A 62 -4.14 5.61 -5.90
CA THR A 62 -2.79 5.04 -6.05
C THR A 62 -1.94 5.87 -7.00
N VAL A 63 -2.49 6.34 -8.12
CA VAL A 63 -1.81 7.21 -9.07
C VAL A 63 -1.47 8.56 -8.42
N PHE A 64 -2.42 9.16 -7.71
CA PHE A 64 -2.19 10.40 -6.96
C PHE A 64 -1.04 10.25 -5.96
N LEU A 65 -1.03 9.15 -5.19
CA LEU A 65 0.05 8.85 -4.24
C LEU A 65 1.38 8.54 -4.94
N ALA A 66 1.37 7.90 -6.10
CA ALA A 66 2.57 7.69 -6.91
C ALA A 66 3.21 9.04 -7.30
N LEU A 67 2.38 9.99 -7.75
CA LEU A 67 2.83 11.33 -8.10
C LEU A 67 3.29 12.13 -6.87
N LEU A 68 2.63 11.95 -5.72
CA LEU A 68 2.97 12.65 -4.48
C LEU A 68 4.26 12.16 -3.85
N PHE A 69 4.44 10.84 -3.76
CA PHE A 69 5.57 10.23 -3.05
C PHE A 69 6.75 9.88 -3.95
N GLN A 70 6.55 9.78 -5.27
CA GLN A 70 7.59 9.43 -6.25
C GLN A 70 8.28 8.08 -5.95
N GLU A 71 7.55 7.16 -5.31
CA GLU A 71 8.03 5.82 -4.95
C GLU A 71 7.55 4.81 -6.01
N GLY A 72 8.48 4.09 -6.65
CA GLY A 72 8.19 3.20 -7.78
C GLY A 72 7.20 2.07 -7.46
N VAL A 73 7.07 1.67 -6.20
CA VAL A 73 6.12 0.63 -5.77
C VAL A 73 4.66 1.02 -6.06
N PHE A 74 4.30 2.31 -5.99
CA PHE A 74 2.94 2.76 -6.31
C PHE A 74 2.61 2.59 -7.80
N VAL A 75 3.62 2.69 -8.68
CA VAL A 75 3.44 2.44 -10.11
C VAL A 75 3.08 0.97 -10.35
N LEU A 76 3.69 0.04 -9.60
CA LEU A 76 3.37 -1.38 -9.68
C LEU A 76 1.95 -1.68 -9.17
N VAL A 77 1.55 -1.07 -8.05
CA VAL A 77 0.18 -1.19 -7.52
C VAL A 77 -0.83 -0.64 -8.52
N ALA A 78 -0.58 0.56 -9.08
CA ALA A 78 -1.44 1.17 -10.10
C ALA A 78 -1.53 0.31 -11.36
N GLY A 79 -0.41 -0.23 -11.84
CA GLY A 79 -0.36 -1.15 -12.98
C GLY A 79 -1.20 -2.39 -12.77
N GLY A 80 -1.18 -2.97 -11.56
CA GLY A 80 -2.08 -4.06 -11.22
C GLY A 80 -3.55 -3.64 -11.26
N PHE A 81 -3.91 -2.46 -10.73
CA PHE A 81 -5.31 -1.98 -10.80
C PHE A 81 -5.76 -1.78 -12.25
N VAL A 82 -4.89 -1.24 -13.12
CA VAL A 82 -5.15 -1.11 -14.56
C VAL A 82 -5.40 -2.48 -15.19
N TRP A 83 -4.52 -3.46 -14.94
CA TRP A 83 -4.71 -4.84 -15.43
C TRP A 83 -6.08 -5.41 -15.02
N ARG A 84 -6.50 -5.11 -13.79
CA ARG A 84 -7.74 -5.63 -13.22
C ARG A 84 -9.02 -4.94 -13.70
N LEU A 85 -8.90 -3.84 -14.43
CA LEU A 85 -10.04 -3.26 -15.15
C LEU A 85 -10.45 -4.13 -16.35
N PHE A 86 -9.53 -4.95 -16.88
CA PHE A 86 -9.78 -5.84 -18.03
C PHE A 86 -10.27 -7.24 -17.62
N THR A 87 -10.14 -7.62 -16.35
CA THR A 87 -10.66 -8.90 -15.82
C THR A 87 -12.15 -8.79 -15.48
N LYS A 88 -12.95 -9.79 -15.88
CA LYS A 88 -14.41 -9.81 -15.75
C LYS A 88 -14.95 -10.19 -14.36
N ASP A 89 -14.07 -10.36 -13.37
CA ASP A 89 -14.44 -10.72 -12.00
C ASP A 89 -14.93 -9.49 -11.24
N LEU A 90 -16.20 -9.10 -11.38
CA LEU A 90 -16.78 -7.95 -10.68
C LEU A 90 -17.81 -8.43 -9.65
N PRO A 91 -17.61 -8.18 -8.34
CA PRO A 91 -18.66 -8.38 -7.36
C PRO A 91 -19.82 -7.40 -7.61
N ALA A 92 -21.04 -7.81 -7.31
CA ALA A 92 -22.26 -7.03 -7.59
C ALA A 92 -22.36 -5.73 -6.76
N VAL A 93 -21.73 -5.67 -5.58
CA VAL A 93 -21.72 -4.49 -4.70
C VAL A 93 -20.41 -4.45 -3.93
N SER A 94 -19.71 -3.32 -3.94
CA SER A 94 -18.66 -3.05 -2.95
C SER A 94 -19.14 -2.09 -1.87
N SER A 95 -18.64 -2.28 -0.64
CA SER A 95 -18.91 -1.33 0.43
C SER A 95 -17.96 -0.12 0.30
N PRO A 96 -18.46 1.12 0.37
CA PRO A 96 -17.60 2.31 0.44
C PRO A 96 -16.57 2.24 1.58
N ARG A 97 -16.90 1.52 2.66
CA ARG A 97 -16.00 1.28 3.79
C ARG A 97 -14.77 0.48 3.39
N THR A 98 -14.91 -0.50 2.50
CA THR A 98 -13.80 -1.31 1.98
C THR A 98 -12.88 -0.46 1.11
N VAL A 99 -13.44 0.36 0.21
CA VAL A 99 -12.68 1.31 -0.61
C VAL A 99 -11.89 2.28 0.27
N ALA A 100 -12.56 2.91 1.25
CA ALA A 100 -11.92 3.85 2.16
C ALA A 100 -10.82 3.20 3.00
N TYR A 101 -11.03 1.96 3.47
CA TYR A 101 -10.02 1.19 4.19
C TYR A 101 -8.78 0.91 3.33
N PHE A 102 -8.94 0.44 2.09
CA PHE A 102 -7.80 0.21 1.21
C PHE A 102 -7.06 1.49 0.86
N ALA A 103 -7.78 2.57 0.58
CA ALA A 103 -7.18 3.87 0.32
C ALA A 103 -6.37 4.38 1.52
N SER A 104 -6.89 4.24 2.74
CA SER A 104 -6.21 4.68 3.95
C SER A 104 -4.96 3.85 4.25
N VAL A 105 -5.01 2.53 4.03
CA VAL A 105 -3.83 1.66 4.18
C VAL A 105 -2.75 2.01 3.17
N ILE A 106 -3.09 2.17 1.89
CA ILE A 106 -2.13 2.53 0.83
C ILE A 106 -1.50 3.90 1.14
N ALA A 107 -2.30 4.88 1.55
CA ALA A 107 -1.82 6.20 1.95
C ALA A 107 -0.89 6.14 3.17
N PHE A 108 -1.28 5.42 4.22
CA PHE A 108 -0.47 5.26 5.42
C PHE A 108 0.89 4.63 5.12
N LEU A 109 0.92 3.55 4.32
CA LEU A 109 2.16 2.90 3.92
C LEU A 109 3.05 3.84 3.09
N GLY A 110 2.45 4.68 2.25
CA GLY A 110 3.17 5.73 1.51
C GLY A 110 3.79 6.80 2.41
N VAL A 111 3.06 7.23 3.44
CA VAL A 111 3.61 8.12 4.47
C VAL A 111 4.79 7.46 5.17
N VAL A 112 4.66 6.20 5.58
CA VAL A 112 5.76 5.46 6.22
C VAL A 112 6.97 5.38 5.30
N LEU A 113 6.80 5.04 4.02
CA LEU A 113 7.91 5.06 3.07
C LEU A 113 8.52 6.46 3.00
N ARG A 114 7.75 7.49 2.68
CA ARG A 114 8.29 8.83 2.42
C ARG A 114 9.01 9.45 3.62
N PHE A 115 8.48 9.28 4.82
CA PHE A 115 8.94 10.01 6.00
C PHE A 115 9.83 9.20 6.93
N VAL A 116 9.81 7.86 6.86
CA VAL A 116 10.75 7.05 7.65
C VAL A 116 12.08 6.94 6.90
N PRO A 117 13.19 7.40 7.51
CA PRO A 117 14.49 7.37 6.86
C PRO A 117 14.93 5.93 6.58
N GLY A 118 15.27 5.65 5.32
CA GLY A 118 15.84 4.38 4.88
C GLY A 118 17.37 4.34 4.89
N HIS A 119 18.03 5.41 5.34
CA HIS A 119 19.48 5.51 5.35
C HIS A 119 20.03 4.81 6.59
N GLY A 120 20.59 3.62 6.38
CA GLY A 120 21.24 2.84 7.42
C GLY A 120 22.47 3.54 7.98
N PHE A 121 22.61 3.49 9.30
CA PHE A 121 23.86 3.27 10.04
C PHE A 121 25.11 4.13 9.80
N THR A 122 25.05 5.21 9.03
CA THR A 122 26.21 6.08 8.81
C THR A 122 25.80 7.54 8.67
N ARG A 123 25.57 8.19 9.81
CA ARG A 123 26.22 9.47 10.17
C ARG A 123 26.28 9.58 11.69
#